data_AF-A0A4Z2BS55-F1
#
_entry.id   AF-A0A4Z2BS55-F1
#
_cell.length_a   1.000
_cell.length_b   1.000
_cell.length_c   1.000
_cell.angle_alpha   90.00
_cell.angle_beta   90.00
_cell.angle_gamma   90.00
#
_symmetry.space_group_name_H-M   'P 1'
#
loop_
_entity.id
_entity.type
_entity.pdbx_description
1 polymer ?
#
loop_
_entity_poly.entity_id
_entity_poly.type
_entity_poly.pdbx_seq_one_letter_code
_entity_poly.pdbx_strand_id
1 'polypeptide(L)'
;MSPSPSVPTSVELVKAADIKVIAALGDSLTTAIGANATTVLGIPIEFRHVSWSIGGYGSFQDVITLANIIKLFNPKLLGAAPGKTVHGMQAHISETGFNLAVTGHNTFNLPGQTRHLIDTLRGYEGLNFEKDWKLLTILMGMNDICDYCKDKTLFSVDNFIHYMTVSLEMLMNEVPRMIVNVVQILPMQTLREVRKPTPGCLLQRSFCSCLIEPEASSPELRELIEVNLTFQKRLEELLYSDRFFKDDFAVVLQPFLKHADPPRLPNGKIDMTFFTHDCFHFTIKGHEELAKGVWNNMFQPEGGKMIVSSFSDPIALICPSMEHPYIFTRPLSARSAQPRLQPGAPWRVSVASTLSLLVVSGCLGPA
;
A
#
# COMPACT_ATOMS: atom_id res chain seq x y z
N MET A 1 15.14 16.94 -1.60
CA MET A 1 14.96 16.70 -3.05
C MET A 1 13.97 17.74 -3.59
N SER A 2 14.37 18.53 -4.59
CA SER A 2 13.50 19.54 -5.24
C SER A 2 12.75 18.94 -6.44
N PRO A 3 11.66 19.60 -6.90
CA PRO A 3 10.98 19.24 -8.15
C PRO A 3 11.92 19.21 -9.36
N SER A 4 11.58 18.42 -10.36
CA SER A 4 12.31 18.40 -11.63
C SER A 4 12.19 19.74 -12.36
N PRO A 5 13.20 20.17 -13.14
CA PRO A 5 13.20 21.47 -13.83
C PRO A 5 12.04 21.64 -14.83
N SER A 6 11.53 20.53 -15.35
CA SER A 6 10.34 20.44 -16.18
C SER A 6 9.54 19.22 -15.77
N VAL A 7 8.24 19.19 -16.09
CA VAL A 7 7.39 18.05 -15.78
C VAL A 7 7.89 16.83 -16.57
N PRO A 8 8.33 15.73 -15.91
CA PRO A 8 8.90 14.59 -16.61
C PRO A 8 7.90 14.00 -17.62
N THR A 9 8.40 13.63 -18.79
CA THR A 9 7.61 12.91 -19.81
C THR A 9 7.66 11.40 -19.60
N SER A 10 8.78 10.90 -19.07
CA SER A 10 8.98 9.49 -18.76
C SER A 10 8.70 9.19 -17.28
N VAL A 11 7.99 8.09 -17.04
CA VAL A 11 7.70 7.51 -15.72
C VAL A 11 8.97 7.10 -14.97
N GLU A 12 10.08 6.87 -15.68
CA GLU A 12 11.38 6.53 -15.08
C GLU A 12 12.12 7.75 -14.52
N LEU A 13 11.67 8.97 -14.83
CA LEU A 13 12.31 10.23 -14.42
C LEU A 13 11.50 11.00 -13.37
N VAL A 14 10.51 10.35 -12.76
CA VAL A 14 9.61 10.97 -11.78
C VAL A 14 10.23 10.91 -10.39
N LYS A 15 10.41 12.08 -9.76
CA LYS A 15 10.79 12.21 -8.35
C LYS A 15 9.54 12.31 -7.47
N ALA A 16 9.66 12.07 -6.16
CA ALA A 16 8.52 12.30 -5.25
C ALA A 16 8.00 13.75 -5.30
N ALA A 17 8.90 14.72 -5.53
CA ALA A 17 8.55 16.14 -5.66
C ALA A 17 7.71 16.47 -6.92
N ASP A 18 7.71 15.60 -7.92
CA ASP A 18 6.97 15.77 -9.17
C ASP A 18 5.52 15.27 -9.07
N ILE A 19 5.22 14.43 -8.07
CA ILE A 19 3.86 13.93 -7.80
C ILE A 19 2.97 15.09 -7.38
N LYS A 20 1.91 15.34 -8.15
CA LYS A 20 0.91 16.38 -7.88
C LYS A 20 -0.35 15.84 -7.24
N VAL A 21 -0.70 14.60 -7.54
CA VAL A 21 -1.92 13.95 -7.06
C VAL A 21 -1.56 12.64 -6.37
N ILE A 22 -2.13 12.41 -5.19
CA ILE A 22 -2.14 11.10 -4.54
C ILE A 22 -3.57 10.57 -4.47
N ALA A 23 -3.75 9.29 -4.78
CA ALA A 23 -5.03 8.59 -4.74
C ALA A 23 -4.86 7.19 -4.10
N ALA A 24 -5.96 6.63 -3.60
CA ALA A 24 -5.97 5.27 -3.07
C ALA A 24 -7.28 4.54 -3.42
N LEU A 25 -7.14 3.29 -3.84
CA LEU A 25 -8.24 2.32 -3.99
C LEU A 25 -7.98 1.14 -3.06
N GLY A 26 -9.04 0.48 -2.62
CA GLY A 26 -8.90 -0.64 -1.70
C GLY A 26 -10.13 -0.89 -0.86
N ASP A 27 -9.89 -1.49 0.30
CA ASP A 27 -10.91 -1.92 1.26
C ASP A 27 -10.81 -1.16 2.59
N SER A 28 -11.27 -1.80 3.66
CA SER A 28 -11.31 -1.32 5.04
C SER A 28 -9.94 -0.95 5.61
N LEU A 29 -8.86 -1.61 5.18
CA LEU A 29 -7.51 -1.23 5.61
C LEU A 29 -7.09 0.09 4.96
N THR A 30 -7.50 0.36 3.72
CA THR A 30 -7.22 1.63 3.04
C THR A 30 -8.12 2.77 3.55
N THR A 31 -9.34 2.50 4.01
CA THR A 31 -10.18 3.51 4.69
C THR A 31 -9.72 3.83 6.12
N ALA A 32 -8.79 3.04 6.67
CA ALA A 32 -8.32 3.13 8.05
C ALA A 32 -9.46 2.98 9.07
N ILE A 33 -10.32 1.98 8.84
CA ILE A 33 -11.46 1.70 9.72
C ILE A 33 -10.99 1.47 11.17
N GLY A 34 -11.59 2.17 12.12
CA GLY A 34 -11.27 2.05 13.53
C GLY A 34 -9.85 2.46 13.94
N ALA A 35 -9.01 3.00 13.04
CA ALA A 35 -7.57 3.17 13.29
C ALA A 35 -7.21 4.05 14.49
N ASN A 36 -8.10 4.98 14.87
CA ASN A 36 -7.97 5.80 16.08
C ASN A 36 -9.22 5.69 16.98
N ALA A 37 -9.89 4.55 16.94
CA ALA A 37 -11.02 4.27 17.83
C ALA A 37 -10.53 4.01 19.26
N THR A 38 -11.20 4.60 20.24
CA THR A 38 -10.91 4.37 21.67
C THR A 38 -11.77 3.26 22.27
N THR A 39 -12.88 2.90 21.61
CA THR A 39 -13.81 1.85 22.01
C THR A 39 -14.35 1.08 20.81
N VAL A 40 -14.99 -0.07 21.05
CA VAL A 40 -15.65 -0.90 20.03
C VAL A 40 -16.70 -0.11 19.24
N LEU A 41 -17.37 0.88 19.84
CA LEU A 41 -18.35 1.72 19.16
C LEU A 41 -17.73 2.61 18.07
N GLY A 42 -16.43 2.85 18.12
CA GLY A 42 -15.70 3.62 17.12
C GLY A 42 -15.24 2.81 15.91
N ILE A 43 -15.45 1.48 15.90
CA ILE A 43 -15.03 0.62 14.78
C ILE A 43 -15.63 1.08 13.45
N PRO A 44 -16.93 1.40 13.31
CA PRO A 44 -17.49 1.84 12.03
C PRO A 44 -16.96 3.17 11.48
N ILE A 45 -16.16 3.92 12.25
CA ILE A 45 -15.59 5.18 11.81
C ILE A 45 -14.34 4.90 10.95
N GLU A 46 -14.32 5.44 9.75
CA GLU A 46 -13.21 5.34 8.81
C GLU A 46 -12.29 6.55 8.99
N PHE A 47 -11.11 6.35 9.57
CA PHE A 47 -10.17 7.42 9.87
C PHE A 47 -9.29 7.74 8.66
N ARG A 48 -9.89 8.05 7.50
CA ARG A 48 -9.19 8.19 6.21
C ARG A 48 -7.96 9.12 6.27
N HIS A 49 -8.03 10.19 7.05
CA HIS A 49 -6.93 11.14 7.33
C HIS A 49 -5.67 10.55 7.98
N VAL A 50 -5.71 9.37 8.58
CA VAL A 50 -4.52 8.64 9.08
C VAL A 50 -4.24 7.36 8.28
N SER A 51 -4.89 7.18 7.14
CA SER A 51 -4.62 6.04 6.25
C SER A 51 -3.18 6.04 5.76
N TRP A 52 -2.58 4.86 5.71
CA TRP A 52 -1.14 4.68 5.48
C TRP A 52 -0.70 5.19 4.11
N SER A 53 -1.57 5.03 3.10
CA SER A 53 -1.25 5.36 1.70
C SER A 53 -1.63 6.78 1.30
N ILE A 54 -2.50 7.47 2.03
CA ILE A 54 -3.12 8.73 1.55
C ILE A 54 -3.54 9.72 2.65
N GLY A 55 -3.46 9.35 3.93
CA GLY A 55 -3.94 10.19 5.03
C GLY A 55 -3.25 11.55 5.08
N GLY A 56 -4.02 12.63 5.19
CA GLY A 56 -3.53 14.00 5.16
C GLY A 56 -3.49 14.72 6.51
N TYR A 57 -3.68 14.02 7.63
CA TYR A 57 -3.69 14.64 8.95
C TYR A 57 -2.33 15.27 9.30
N GLY A 58 -2.34 16.56 9.61
CA GLY A 58 -1.14 17.29 10.02
C GLY A 58 0.01 17.17 9.00
N SER A 59 1.18 16.85 9.53
CA SER A 59 2.45 16.69 8.83
C SER A 59 3.03 15.29 9.06
N PHE A 60 4.18 15.03 8.41
CA PHE A 60 4.94 13.80 8.63
C PHE A 60 5.37 13.61 10.10
N GLN A 61 5.55 14.70 10.86
CA GLN A 61 5.88 14.63 12.29
C GLN A 61 4.67 14.25 13.17
N ASP A 62 3.45 14.46 12.68
CA ASP A 62 2.22 14.16 13.43
C ASP A 62 1.76 12.72 13.19
N VAL A 63 1.66 12.33 11.92
CA VAL A 63 1.30 10.97 11.48
C VAL A 63 2.07 10.63 10.21
N ILE A 64 2.77 9.50 10.25
CA ILE A 64 3.51 9.01 9.09
C ILE A 64 2.55 8.34 8.11
N THR A 65 2.26 9.04 7.01
CA THR A 65 1.53 8.51 5.85
C THR A 65 2.33 8.75 4.59
N LEU A 66 2.09 7.99 3.52
CA LEU A 66 2.74 8.23 2.23
C LEU A 66 2.45 9.65 1.71
N ALA A 67 1.22 10.15 1.89
CA ALA A 67 0.88 11.54 1.52
C ALA A 67 1.71 12.56 2.31
N ASN A 68 1.85 12.39 3.63
CA ASN A 68 2.62 13.31 4.46
C ASN A 68 4.13 13.23 4.19
N ILE A 69 4.66 12.05 3.83
CA ILE A 69 6.05 11.93 3.36
C ILE A 69 6.23 12.71 2.05
N ILE A 70 5.32 12.56 1.08
CA ILE A 70 5.41 13.27 -0.20
C ILE A 70 5.27 14.79 -0.02
N LYS A 71 4.45 15.26 0.93
CA LYS A 71 4.30 16.68 1.26
C LYS A 71 5.61 17.34 1.72
N LEU A 72 6.59 16.58 2.22
CA LEU A 72 7.94 17.09 2.51
C LEU A 72 8.64 17.62 1.25
N PHE A 73 8.28 17.08 0.08
CA PHE A 73 8.87 17.42 -1.22
C PHE A 73 7.93 18.26 -2.10
N ASN A 74 6.61 18.07 -1.96
CA ASN A 74 5.59 18.88 -2.61
C ASN A 74 4.45 19.24 -1.65
N PRO A 75 4.51 20.39 -0.97
CA PRO A 75 3.48 20.82 -0.01
C PRO A 75 2.09 21.05 -0.61
N LYS A 76 1.98 21.18 -1.94
CA LYS A 76 0.72 21.43 -2.66
C LYS A 76 0.08 20.13 -3.18
N LEU A 77 0.40 18.99 -2.57
CA LEU A 77 -0.13 17.67 -2.97
C LEU A 77 -1.66 17.63 -2.89
N LEU A 78 -2.31 17.28 -3.99
CA LEU A 78 -3.76 17.10 -4.07
C LEU A 78 -4.17 15.67 -3.72
N GLY A 79 -5.39 15.51 -3.20
CA GLY A 79 -6.02 14.20 -2.98
C GLY A 79 -5.78 13.56 -1.62
N ALA A 80 -4.88 14.10 -0.78
CA ALA A 80 -4.68 13.59 0.58
C ALA A 80 -6.00 13.66 1.38
N ALA A 81 -6.34 12.58 2.08
CA ALA A 81 -7.61 12.48 2.79
C ALA A 81 -7.62 13.40 4.02
N PRO A 82 -8.58 14.34 4.15
CA PRO A 82 -8.54 15.34 5.22
C PRO A 82 -9.25 14.90 6.50
N GLY A 83 -10.22 13.97 6.41
CA GLY A 83 -11.16 13.75 7.50
C GLY A 83 -11.47 12.29 7.83
N LYS A 84 -12.55 12.16 8.59
CA LYS A 84 -13.20 10.89 8.95
C LYS A 84 -14.45 10.74 8.12
N THR A 85 -14.82 9.49 7.84
CA THR A 85 -16.13 9.12 7.31
C THR A 85 -16.71 8.03 8.18
N VAL A 86 -17.92 7.56 7.86
CA VAL A 86 -18.53 6.43 8.56
C VAL A 86 -18.91 5.38 7.54
N HIS A 87 -18.55 4.13 7.83
CA HIS A 87 -18.86 2.99 6.98
C HIS A 87 -20.37 2.92 6.70
N GLY A 88 -20.73 2.71 5.43
CA GLY A 88 -22.11 2.62 4.98
C GLY A 88 -22.81 3.97 4.79
N MET A 89 -22.17 5.10 5.13
CA MET A 89 -22.69 6.44 4.84
C MET A 89 -21.99 7.03 3.62
N GLN A 90 -22.75 7.70 2.76
CA GLN A 90 -22.20 8.43 1.63
C GLN A 90 -21.35 9.60 2.15
N ALA A 91 -20.12 9.71 1.64
CA ALA A 91 -19.20 10.79 1.98
C ALA A 91 -18.83 11.58 0.73
N HIS A 92 -18.67 12.89 0.88
CA HIS A 92 -18.27 13.76 -0.23
C HIS A 92 -16.75 13.73 -0.42
N ILE A 93 -16.27 14.09 -1.62
CA ILE A 93 -14.83 14.10 -1.94
C ILE A 93 -14.03 15.04 -1.02
N SER A 94 -14.68 16.08 -0.48
CA SER A 94 -14.09 16.99 0.51
C SER A 94 -13.79 16.32 1.86
N GLU A 95 -14.40 15.18 2.15
CA GLU A 95 -14.17 14.41 3.39
C GLU A 95 -13.22 13.24 3.15
N THR A 96 -13.33 12.59 1.99
CA THR A 96 -12.52 11.41 1.63
C THR A 96 -11.16 11.79 1.04
N GLY A 97 -11.01 12.98 0.48
CA GLY A 97 -9.97 13.22 -0.54
C GLY A 97 -10.11 12.20 -1.68
N PHE A 98 -8.99 11.81 -2.29
CA PHE A 98 -8.97 10.74 -3.30
C PHE A 98 -8.73 9.36 -2.68
N ASN A 99 -9.02 9.19 -1.39
CA ASN A 99 -9.20 7.87 -0.81
C ASN A 99 -10.59 7.36 -1.19
N LEU A 100 -10.68 6.62 -2.29
CA LEU A 100 -11.92 6.07 -2.83
C LEU A 100 -12.11 4.59 -2.48
N ALA A 101 -11.33 4.10 -1.51
CA ALA A 101 -11.51 2.78 -0.94
C ALA A 101 -12.86 2.66 -0.22
N VAL A 102 -13.39 1.45 -0.19
CA VAL A 102 -14.69 1.16 0.45
C VAL A 102 -14.54 -0.07 1.34
N THR A 103 -14.83 0.11 2.62
CA THR A 103 -14.81 -0.95 3.63
C THR A 103 -15.68 -2.14 3.18
N GLY A 104 -15.10 -3.34 3.22
CA GLY A 104 -15.76 -4.60 2.85
C GLY A 104 -15.75 -4.93 1.35
N HIS A 105 -15.22 -4.05 0.48
CA HIS A 105 -15.05 -4.38 -0.93
C HIS A 105 -13.94 -5.42 -1.14
N ASN A 106 -14.12 -6.22 -2.18
CA ASN A 106 -13.16 -7.20 -2.69
C ASN A 106 -12.78 -6.86 -4.14
N THR A 107 -11.98 -7.70 -4.81
CA THR A 107 -11.53 -7.35 -6.17
C THR A 107 -12.63 -7.25 -7.21
N PHE A 108 -13.76 -7.95 -7.05
CA PHE A 108 -14.92 -7.79 -7.92
C PHE A 108 -15.41 -6.32 -7.98
N ASN A 109 -15.26 -5.58 -6.89
CA ASN A 109 -15.65 -4.16 -6.83
C ASN A 109 -14.57 -3.20 -7.36
N LEU A 110 -13.33 -3.66 -7.54
CA LEU A 110 -12.21 -2.80 -7.90
C LEU A 110 -12.41 -2.06 -9.24
N PRO A 111 -12.95 -2.67 -10.32
CA PRO A 111 -13.25 -1.94 -11.56
C PRO A 111 -14.19 -0.76 -11.36
N GLY A 112 -15.18 -0.89 -10.47
CA GLY A 112 -16.10 0.18 -10.11
C GLY A 112 -15.38 1.33 -9.38
N GLN A 113 -14.52 1.01 -8.41
CA GLN A 113 -13.68 2.01 -7.75
C GLN A 113 -12.74 2.71 -8.75
N THR A 114 -12.18 1.96 -9.70
CA THR A 114 -11.31 2.49 -10.75
C THR A 114 -12.04 3.47 -11.66
N ARG A 115 -13.24 3.12 -12.13
CA ARG A 115 -14.07 4.04 -12.93
C ARG A 115 -14.35 5.32 -12.18
N HIS A 116 -14.78 5.20 -10.92
CA HIS A 116 -15.05 6.35 -10.06
C HIS A 116 -13.82 7.25 -9.89
N LEU A 117 -12.61 6.68 -9.74
CA LEU A 117 -11.37 7.46 -9.68
C LEU A 117 -11.10 8.21 -10.99
N ILE A 118 -11.22 7.55 -12.14
CA ILE A 118 -10.96 8.17 -13.45
C ILE A 118 -11.89 9.36 -13.65
N ASP A 119 -13.19 9.18 -13.41
CA ASP A 119 -14.19 10.23 -13.57
C ASP A 119 -13.95 11.38 -12.57
N THR A 120 -13.60 11.05 -11.32
CA THR A 120 -13.22 12.04 -10.31
C THR A 120 -12.02 12.87 -10.77
N LEU A 121 -10.95 12.24 -11.25
CA LEU A 121 -9.74 12.93 -11.68
C LEU A 121 -9.98 13.82 -12.91
N ARG A 122 -10.84 13.39 -13.86
CA ARG A 122 -11.19 14.19 -15.05
C ARG A 122 -11.98 15.45 -14.68
N GLY A 123 -12.87 15.34 -13.68
CA GLY A 123 -13.76 16.42 -13.27
C GLY A 123 -13.21 17.35 -12.18
N TYR A 124 -12.04 17.06 -11.61
CA TYR A 124 -11.54 17.80 -10.45
C TYR A 124 -10.93 19.15 -10.81
N GLU A 125 -11.50 20.22 -10.28
CA GLU A 125 -10.97 21.58 -10.46
C GLU A 125 -9.61 21.74 -9.77
N GLY A 126 -8.63 22.29 -10.50
CA GLY A 126 -7.27 22.49 -10.00
C GLY A 126 -6.30 21.34 -10.29
N LEU A 127 -6.77 20.23 -10.87
CA LEU A 127 -5.94 19.17 -11.43
C LEU A 127 -5.83 19.33 -12.96
N ASN A 128 -4.60 19.36 -13.48
CA ASN A 128 -4.39 19.16 -14.91
C ASN A 128 -4.34 17.66 -15.23
N PHE A 129 -5.48 17.09 -15.63
CA PHE A 129 -5.61 15.65 -15.90
C PHE A 129 -4.56 15.12 -16.89
N GLU A 130 -4.16 15.89 -17.91
CA GLU A 130 -3.20 15.45 -18.92
C GLU A 130 -1.74 15.57 -18.47
N LYS A 131 -1.41 16.58 -17.64
CA LYS A 131 -0.01 16.96 -17.38
C LYS A 131 0.50 16.60 -15.99
N ASP A 132 -0.36 16.50 -14.99
CA ASP A 132 0.06 16.30 -13.62
C ASP A 132 0.39 14.83 -13.33
N TRP A 133 1.52 14.54 -12.68
CA TRP A 133 1.83 13.18 -12.27
C TRP A 133 0.95 12.74 -11.10
N LYS A 134 0.35 11.56 -11.25
CA LYS A 134 -0.54 10.93 -10.28
C LYS A 134 0.12 9.70 -9.68
N LEU A 135 0.03 9.55 -8.37
CA LEU A 135 0.43 8.35 -7.65
C LEU A 135 -0.82 7.68 -7.07
N LEU A 136 -1.12 6.47 -7.51
CA LEU A 136 -2.20 5.66 -6.94
C LEU A 136 -1.60 4.52 -6.13
N THR A 137 -2.18 4.24 -4.97
CA THR A 137 -1.89 3.01 -4.21
C THR A 137 -3.12 2.11 -4.13
N ILE A 138 -2.95 0.84 -4.46
CA ILE A 138 -3.98 -0.21 -4.40
C ILE A 138 -3.53 -1.30 -3.44
N LEU A 139 -4.39 -1.67 -2.50
CA LEU A 139 -4.30 -2.91 -1.73
C LEU A 139 -5.69 -3.54 -1.71
N MET A 140 -5.81 -4.74 -2.28
CA MET A 140 -7.06 -5.48 -2.44
C MET A 140 -6.76 -6.98 -2.51
N GLY A 141 -7.73 -7.83 -2.15
CA GLY A 141 -7.60 -9.29 -2.20
C GLY A 141 -7.76 -9.99 -0.85
N MET A 142 -7.60 -9.27 0.26
CA MET A 142 -7.77 -9.85 1.60
C MET A 142 -9.23 -10.22 1.87
N ASN A 143 -10.19 -9.40 1.44
CA ASN A 143 -11.62 -9.73 1.55
C ASN A 143 -12.01 -10.91 0.64
N ASP A 144 -11.39 -11.05 -0.54
CA ASP A 144 -11.58 -12.23 -1.40
C ASP A 144 -11.16 -13.52 -0.68
N ILE A 145 -10.06 -13.51 0.06
CA ILE A 145 -9.62 -14.63 0.90
C ILE A 145 -10.60 -14.83 2.08
N CYS A 146 -11.01 -13.75 2.75
CA CYS A 146 -11.98 -13.80 3.85
C CYS A 146 -13.35 -14.35 3.46
N ASP A 147 -13.73 -14.21 2.19
CA ASP A 147 -15.01 -14.66 1.62
C ASP A 147 -14.88 -15.90 0.73
N TYR A 148 -13.68 -16.44 0.52
CA TYR A 148 -13.39 -17.54 -0.41
C TYR A 148 -14.33 -18.75 -0.25
N CYS A 149 -14.58 -19.17 0.99
CA CYS A 149 -15.46 -20.30 1.29
C CYS A 149 -16.96 -20.02 1.08
N LYS A 150 -17.37 -18.76 0.92
CA LYS A 150 -18.76 -18.34 0.67
C LYS A 150 -19.12 -18.46 -0.81
N ASP A 151 -18.17 -18.15 -1.70
CA ASP A 151 -18.28 -18.37 -3.14
C ASP A 151 -16.88 -18.55 -3.75
N LYS A 152 -16.45 -19.82 -3.87
CA LYS A 152 -15.14 -20.18 -4.42
C LYS A 152 -14.98 -19.81 -5.89
N THR A 153 -16.07 -19.59 -6.62
CA THR A 153 -16.01 -19.19 -8.04
C THR A 153 -15.76 -17.69 -8.12
N LEU A 154 -16.60 -16.89 -7.46
CA LEU A 154 -16.49 -15.44 -7.47
C LEU A 154 -15.15 -14.97 -6.90
N PHE A 155 -14.73 -15.53 -5.77
CA PHE A 155 -13.48 -15.18 -5.07
C PHE A 155 -12.31 -16.12 -5.41
N SER A 156 -12.36 -16.76 -6.58
CA SER A 156 -11.24 -17.56 -7.09
C SER A 156 -10.01 -16.70 -7.39
N VAL A 157 -8.83 -17.34 -7.42
CA VAL A 157 -7.59 -16.66 -7.82
C VAL A 157 -7.70 -16.10 -9.24
N ASP A 158 -8.37 -16.80 -10.15
CA ASP A 158 -8.50 -16.36 -11.54
C ASP A 158 -9.38 -15.11 -11.65
N ASN A 159 -10.49 -15.02 -10.89
CA ASN A 159 -11.30 -13.80 -10.84
C ASN A 159 -10.56 -12.64 -10.16
N PHE A 160 -9.80 -12.92 -9.09
CA PHE A 160 -8.93 -11.93 -8.46
C PHE A 160 -7.97 -11.29 -9.48
N ILE A 161 -7.27 -12.12 -10.26
CA ILE A 161 -6.37 -11.65 -11.32
C ILE A 161 -7.12 -10.96 -12.46
N HIS A 162 -8.30 -11.46 -12.83
CA HIS A 162 -9.13 -10.87 -13.87
C HIS A 162 -9.54 -9.44 -13.52
N TYR A 163 -10.15 -9.22 -12.35
CA TYR A 163 -10.61 -7.88 -11.96
C TYR A 163 -9.46 -6.91 -11.70
N MET A 164 -8.35 -7.39 -11.12
CA MET A 164 -7.12 -6.59 -11.03
C MET A 164 -6.64 -6.16 -12.41
N THR A 165 -6.58 -7.08 -13.37
CA THR A 165 -6.19 -6.81 -14.76
C THR A 165 -7.09 -5.76 -15.41
N VAL A 166 -8.41 -5.93 -15.33
CA VAL A 166 -9.39 -4.99 -15.91
C VAL A 166 -9.19 -3.58 -15.35
N SER A 167 -9.03 -3.44 -14.04
CA SER A 167 -8.77 -2.16 -13.40
C SER A 167 -7.47 -1.50 -13.85
N LEU A 168 -6.37 -2.27 -13.93
CA LEU A 168 -5.07 -1.74 -14.34
C LEU A 168 -5.04 -1.35 -15.83
N GLU A 169 -5.73 -2.11 -16.70
CA GLU A 169 -5.89 -1.76 -18.12
C GLU A 169 -6.72 -0.50 -18.29
N MET A 170 -7.80 -0.33 -17.54
CA MET A 170 -8.59 0.91 -17.53
C MET A 170 -7.72 2.11 -17.18
N LEU A 171 -6.91 2.02 -16.12
CA LEU A 171 -6.00 3.10 -15.74
C LEU A 171 -4.95 3.39 -16.83
N MET A 172 -4.30 2.35 -17.36
CA MET A 172 -3.26 2.49 -18.38
C MET A 172 -3.78 3.15 -19.67
N ASN A 173 -5.01 2.82 -20.05
CA ASN A 173 -5.62 3.31 -21.29
C ASN A 173 -6.20 4.72 -21.15
N GLU A 174 -6.65 5.10 -19.95
CA GLU A 174 -7.44 6.31 -19.77
C GLU A 174 -6.77 7.42 -18.94
N VAL A 175 -5.73 7.11 -18.17
CA VAL A 175 -5.08 8.06 -17.26
C VAL A 175 -3.62 8.28 -17.66
N PRO A 176 -3.28 9.45 -18.21
CA PRO A 176 -1.89 9.78 -18.52
C PRO A 176 -1.11 10.15 -17.26
N ARG A 177 0.21 9.91 -17.31
CA ARG A 177 1.18 10.28 -16.25
C ARG A 177 0.82 9.72 -14.89
N MET A 178 0.84 8.39 -14.78
CA MET A 178 0.42 7.70 -13.57
C MET A 178 1.40 6.60 -13.15
N ILE A 179 1.74 6.60 -11.86
CA ILE A 179 2.43 5.50 -11.20
C ILE A 179 1.41 4.82 -10.30
N VAL A 180 1.23 3.52 -10.45
CA VAL A 180 0.34 2.71 -9.63
C VAL A 180 1.17 1.77 -8.77
N ASN A 181 1.14 1.97 -7.46
CA ASN A 181 1.61 1.01 -6.48
C ASN A 181 0.52 -0.04 -6.27
N VAL A 182 0.82 -1.32 -6.54
CA VAL A 182 -0.02 -2.43 -6.07
C VAL A 182 0.72 -3.12 -4.94
N VAL A 183 0.17 -3.08 -3.73
CA VAL A 183 0.79 -3.70 -2.56
C VAL A 183 0.41 -5.17 -2.50
N GLN A 184 1.40 -6.02 -2.24
CA GLN A 184 1.20 -7.47 -2.12
C GLN A 184 0.32 -7.80 -0.89
N ILE A 185 -0.51 -8.83 -1.03
CA ILE A 185 -1.35 -9.37 0.06
C ILE A 185 -0.45 -10.05 1.09
N LEU A 186 -0.74 -9.92 2.39
CA LEU A 186 0.00 -10.62 3.44
C LEU A 186 -0.47 -12.08 3.63
N PRO A 187 0.33 -12.96 4.25
CA PRO A 187 -0.13 -14.25 4.72
C PRO A 187 -1.16 -14.08 5.85
N MET A 188 -2.41 -14.46 5.61
CA MET A 188 -3.50 -14.18 6.55
C MET A 188 -3.61 -15.19 7.70
N GLN A 189 -3.00 -16.38 7.57
CA GLN A 189 -3.09 -17.44 8.59
C GLN A 189 -2.74 -16.97 10.00
N THR A 190 -1.68 -16.17 10.13
CA THR A 190 -1.13 -15.71 11.42
C THR A 190 -2.04 -14.68 12.09
N LEU A 191 -2.97 -14.05 11.37
CA LEU A 191 -3.99 -13.18 11.96
C LEU A 191 -4.93 -13.93 12.90
N ARG A 192 -5.04 -15.27 12.80
CA ARG A 192 -5.79 -16.10 13.77
C ARG A 192 -5.21 -16.05 15.18
N GLU A 193 -3.97 -15.62 15.34
CA GLU A 193 -3.33 -15.41 16.65
C GLU A 193 -3.72 -14.07 17.29
N VAL A 194 -4.22 -13.12 16.49
CA VAL A 194 -4.63 -11.78 16.94
C VAL A 194 -6.02 -11.85 17.54
N ARG A 195 -6.10 -12.26 18.80
CA ARG A 195 -7.36 -12.51 19.51
C ARG A 195 -7.32 -12.09 20.97
N LYS A 196 -8.44 -11.58 21.45
CA LYS A 196 -8.75 -11.32 22.87
C LYS A 196 -10.19 -11.73 23.16
N PRO A 197 -10.55 -12.08 24.41
CA PRO A 197 -11.92 -12.38 24.80
C PRO A 197 -12.75 -11.08 24.92
N THR A 198 -12.91 -10.32 23.84
CA THR A 198 -13.67 -9.08 23.80
C THR A 198 -14.75 -9.15 22.71
N PRO A 199 -15.90 -8.45 22.87
CA PRO A 199 -16.94 -8.42 21.85
C PRO A 199 -16.44 -7.92 20.49
N GLY A 200 -15.49 -6.98 20.49
CA GLY A 200 -14.89 -6.46 19.26
C GLY A 200 -14.13 -7.52 18.46
N CYS A 201 -13.26 -8.33 19.10
CA CYS A 201 -12.55 -9.40 18.37
C CYS A 201 -13.51 -10.46 17.82
N LEU A 202 -14.70 -10.65 18.40
CA LEU A 202 -15.69 -11.60 17.87
C LEU A 202 -16.20 -11.19 16.48
N LEU A 203 -16.09 -9.90 16.12
CA LEU A 203 -16.49 -9.39 14.80
C LEU A 203 -15.66 -9.99 13.66
N GLN A 204 -14.44 -10.48 13.93
CA GLN A 204 -13.61 -11.17 12.94
C GLN A 204 -14.35 -12.31 12.24
N ARG A 205 -15.22 -13.01 12.97
CA ARG A 205 -16.05 -14.10 12.45
C ARG A 205 -17.10 -13.63 11.45
N SER A 206 -17.52 -12.36 11.54
CA SER A 206 -18.50 -11.78 10.62
C SER A 206 -17.84 -11.41 9.28
N PHE A 207 -16.72 -10.69 9.33
CA PHE A 207 -16.07 -10.16 8.13
C PHE A 207 -14.97 -11.05 7.55
N CYS A 208 -14.52 -12.10 8.26
CA CYS A 208 -13.49 -13.02 7.77
C CYS A 208 -13.72 -14.47 8.26
N SER A 209 -14.96 -14.95 8.17
CA SER A 209 -15.34 -16.29 8.65
C SER A 209 -14.49 -17.42 8.10
N CYS A 210 -14.11 -17.35 6.81
CA CYS A 210 -13.37 -18.42 6.15
C CYS A 210 -11.98 -18.66 6.76
N LEU A 211 -11.38 -17.62 7.35
CA LEU A 211 -10.09 -17.71 8.03
C LEU A 211 -10.22 -18.11 9.50
N ILE A 212 -11.24 -17.58 10.18
CA ILE A 212 -11.32 -17.59 11.65
C ILE A 212 -12.02 -18.85 12.18
N GLU A 213 -13.09 -19.29 11.53
CA GLU A 213 -13.93 -20.39 12.00
C GLU A 213 -13.28 -21.79 11.88
N PRO A 214 -12.55 -22.13 10.80
CA PRO A 214 -12.03 -23.48 10.65
C PRO A 214 -11.04 -23.88 11.76
N GLU A 215 -11.03 -25.16 12.13
CA GLU A 215 -10.07 -25.71 13.08
C GLU A 215 -8.64 -25.69 12.51
N ALA A 216 -7.62 -25.67 13.39
CA ALA A 216 -6.23 -25.49 12.99
C ALA A 216 -5.69 -26.58 12.04
N SER A 217 -6.18 -27.82 12.13
CA SER A 217 -5.79 -28.95 11.28
C SER A 217 -6.79 -29.28 10.18
N SER A 218 -7.81 -28.44 10.00
CA SER A 218 -8.89 -28.68 9.04
C SER A 218 -8.40 -28.64 7.58
N PRO A 219 -8.98 -29.45 6.67
CA PRO A 219 -8.71 -29.32 5.24
C PRO A 219 -9.11 -27.95 4.68
N GLU A 220 -10.16 -27.32 5.22
CA GLU A 220 -10.64 -26.01 4.80
C GLU A 220 -9.60 -24.91 5.06
N LEU A 221 -8.95 -24.91 6.23
CA LEU A 221 -7.88 -23.95 6.53
C LEU A 221 -6.65 -24.19 5.65
N ARG A 222 -6.29 -25.46 5.41
CA ARG A 222 -5.16 -25.81 4.53
C ARG A 222 -5.39 -25.31 3.11
N GLU A 223 -6.56 -25.54 2.55
CA GLU A 223 -6.96 -25.03 1.24
C GLU A 223 -6.89 -23.49 1.20
N LEU A 224 -7.40 -22.80 2.22
CA LEU A 224 -7.37 -21.33 2.25
C LEU A 224 -5.94 -20.77 2.27
N ILE A 225 -5.02 -21.41 2.99
CA ILE A 225 -3.60 -21.04 3.03
C ILE A 225 -2.98 -21.20 1.63
N GLU A 226 -3.25 -22.31 0.96
CA GLU A 226 -2.79 -22.55 -0.41
C GLU A 226 -3.35 -21.52 -1.40
N VAL A 227 -4.63 -21.15 -1.25
CA VAL A 227 -5.27 -20.08 -2.03
C VAL A 227 -4.57 -18.74 -1.79
N ASN A 228 -4.31 -18.35 -0.54
CA ASN A 228 -3.61 -17.11 -0.22
C ASN A 228 -2.21 -17.06 -0.89
N LEU A 229 -1.45 -18.15 -0.83
CA LEU A 229 -0.13 -18.23 -1.49
C LEU A 229 -0.26 -18.15 -3.02
N THR A 230 -1.31 -18.75 -3.58
CA THR A 230 -1.57 -18.71 -5.02
C THR A 230 -1.98 -17.31 -5.49
N PHE A 231 -2.77 -16.56 -4.69
CA PHE A 231 -3.05 -15.14 -4.92
C PHE A 231 -1.76 -14.32 -5.01
N GLN A 232 -0.86 -14.47 -4.03
CA GLN A 232 0.42 -13.76 -4.02
C GLN A 232 1.26 -14.06 -5.28
N LYS A 233 1.39 -15.36 -5.61
CA LYS A 233 2.17 -15.82 -6.76
C LYS A 233 1.60 -15.30 -8.08
N ARG A 234 0.29 -15.40 -8.29
CA ARG A 234 -0.35 -14.97 -9.54
C ARG A 234 -0.32 -13.46 -9.70
N LEU A 235 -0.38 -12.69 -8.60
CA LEU A 235 -0.20 -11.24 -8.64
C LEU A 235 1.23 -10.86 -9.05
N GLU A 236 2.23 -11.57 -8.54
CA GLU A 236 3.63 -11.41 -8.95
C GLU A 236 3.83 -11.72 -10.43
N GLU A 237 3.28 -12.83 -10.93
CA GLU A 237 3.34 -13.18 -12.35
C GLU A 237 2.71 -12.10 -13.24
N LEU A 238 1.57 -11.53 -12.82
CA LEU A 238 0.91 -10.44 -13.53
C LEU A 238 1.79 -9.18 -13.59
N LEU A 239 2.33 -8.75 -12.45
CA LEU A 239 2.96 -7.43 -12.29
C LEU A 239 4.48 -7.39 -12.56
N TYR A 240 5.15 -8.55 -12.60
CA TYR A 240 6.55 -8.62 -13.05
C TYR A 240 6.70 -8.69 -14.57
N SER A 241 5.58 -8.86 -15.30
CA SER A 241 5.53 -8.65 -16.74
C SER A 241 5.69 -7.17 -17.10
N ASP A 242 5.91 -6.88 -18.38
CA ASP A 242 5.94 -5.53 -18.95
C ASP A 242 4.56 -5.02 -19.40
N ARG A 243 3.49 -5.80 -19.14
CA ARG A 243 2.12 -5.52 -19.59
C ARG A 243 1.62 -4.12 -19.22
N PHE A 244 2.02 -3.61 -18.05
CA PHE A 244 1.54 -2.34 -17.49
C PHE A 244 2.64 -1.29 -17.42
N PHE A 245 3.47 -1.21 -18.46
CA PHE A 245 4.57 -0.26 -18.56
C PHE A 245 4.59 0.43 -19.93
N LYS A 246 4.62 1.75 -19.94
CA LYS A 246 4.86 2.61 -21.11
C LYS A 246 5.50 3.92 -20.65
N ASP A 247 5.83 4.80 -21.59
CA ASP A 247 6.57 6.03 -21.31
C ASP A 247 5.97 6.86 -20.16
N ASP A 248 4.64 7.02 -20.09
CA ASP A 248 3.98 7.86 -19.09
C ASP A 248 3.18 7.08 -18.04
N PHE A 249 3.33 5.76 -17.96
CA PHE A 249 2.54 4.92 -17.07
C PHE A 249 3.30 3.68 -16.60
N ALA A 250 3.24 3.39 -15.31
CA ALA A 250 3.78 2.16 -14.76
C ALA A 250 2.93 1.63 -13.60
N VAL A 251 2.72 0.31 -13.58
CA VAL A 251 2.27 -0.41 -12.39
C VAL A 251 3.47 -1.11 -11.76
N VAL A 252 3.65 -0.93 -10.46
CA VAL A 252 4.79 -1.44 -9.71
C VAL A 252 4.27 -2.24 -8.52
N LEU A 253 4.69 -3.50 -8.43
CA LEU A 253 4.42 -4.32 -7.25
C LEU A 253 5.27 -3.83 -6.07
N GLN A 254 4.64 -3.64 -4.91
CA GLN A 254 5.32 -3.33 -3.66
C GLN A 254 5.17 -4.54 -2.71
N PRO A 255 6.15 -5.47 -2.68
CA PRO A 255 6.03 -6.77 -2.03
C PRO A 255 6.32 -6.77 -0.52
N PHE A 256 6.51 -5.62 0.13
CA PHE A 256 6.95 -5.57 1.53
C PHE A 256 6.10 -6.39 2.51
N LEU A 257 4.81 -6.62 2.24
CA LEU A 257 3.90 -7.43 3.06
C LEU A 257 3.94 -8.94 2.80
N LYS A 258 4.63 -9.40 1.75
CA LYS A 258 4.58 -10.79 1.25
C LYS A 258 4.82 -11.85 2.34
N HIS A 259 5.69 -11.54 3.31
CA HIS A 259 6.08 -12.45 4.39
C HIS A 259 5.83 -11.86 5.79
N ALA A 260 5.01 -10.81 5.89
CA ALA A 260 4.84 -10.10 7.15
C ALA A 260 4.10 -10.94 8.20
N ASP A 261 4.77 -11.21 9.31
CA ASP A 261 4.15 -11.75 10.54
C ASP A 261 3.62 -10.60 11.41
N PRO A 262 2.50 -10.80 12.14
CA PRO A 262 2.05 -9.89 13.16
C PRO A 262 3.17 -9.50 14.14
N PRO A 263 3.14 -8.26 14.66
CA PRO A 263 4.12 -7.80 15.63
C PRO A 263 3.97 -8.56 16.95
N ARG A 264 5.09 -8.87 17.60
CA ARG A 264 5.16 -9.58 18.88
C ARG A 264 5.99 -8.80 19.88
N LEU A 265 5.58 -8.86 21.14
CA LEU A 265 6.35 -8.38 22.27
C LEU A 265 7.53 -9.33 22.56
N PRO A 266 8.54 -8.93 23.36
CA PRO A 266 9.67 -9.80 23.73
C PRO A 266 9.28 -11.13 24.39
N ASN A 267 8.07 -11.23 24.92
CA ASN A 267 7.52 -12.46 25.51
C ASN A 267 6.81 -13.38 24.48
N GLY A 268 6.88 -13.06 23.18
CA GLY A 268 6.30 -13.83 22.08
C GLY A 268 4.80 -13.61 21.84
N LYS A 269 4.09 -12.88 22.70
CA LYS A 269 2.67 -12.55 22.50
C LYS A 269 2.50 -11.47 21.45
N ILE A 270 1.37 -11.50 20.73
CA ILE A 270 0.99 -10.44 19.78
C ILE A 270 1.01 -9.08 20.48
N ASP A 271 1.68 -8.10 19.87
CA ASP A 271 1.60 -6.70 20.26
C ASP A 271 0.27 -6.12 19.78
N MET A 272 -0.72 -6.22 20.65
CA MET A 272 -2.08 -5.77 20.38
C MET A 272 -2.21 -4.25 20.26
N THR A 273 -1.14 -3.46 20.44
CA THR A 273 -1.18 -2.00 20.19
C THR A 273 -1.24 -1.67 18.69
N PHE A 274 -0.90 -2.63 17.82
CA PHE A 274 -1.02 -2.48 16.37
C PHE A 274 -2.42 -2.70 15.83
N PHE A 275 -3.32 -3.32 16.60
CA PHE A 275 -4.62 -3.76 16.11
C PHE A 275 -5.75 -2.96 16.77
N THR A 276 -6.77 -2.62 15.99
CA THR A 276 -7.97 -1.93 16.49
C THR A 276 -8.79 -2.86 17.39
N HIS A 277 -9.92 -2.36 17.89
CA HIS A 277 -10.79 -3.09 18.80
C HIS A 277 -11.49 -4.29 18.14
N ASP A 278 -11.46 -4.42 16.81
CA ASP A 278 -11.88 -5.63 16.09
C ASP A 278 -10.78 -6.70 15.99
N CYS A 279 -9.56 -6.40 16.45
CA CYS A 279 -8.42 -7.30 16.49
C CYS A 279 -7.95 -7.75 15.09
N PHE A 280 -8.29 -7.01 14.04
CA PHE A 280 -7.98 -7.35 12.66
C PHE A 280 -7.37 -6.18 11.90
N HIS A 281 -8.03 -5.02 11.92
CA HIS A 281 -7.51 -3.82 11.28
C HIS A 281 -6.42 -3.17 12.13
N PHE A 282 -5.64 -2.29 11.52
CA PHE A 282 -4.53 -1.64 12.19
C PHE A 282 -4.91 -0.33 12.86
N THR A 283 -4.28 -0.04 14.00
CA THR A 283 -4.27 1.30 14.59
C THR A 283 -3.37 2.22 13.77
N ILE A 284 -3.34 3.52 14.13
CA ILE A 284 -2.36 4.47 13.58
C ILE A 284 -0.94 3.87 13.56
N LYS A 285 -0.53 3.17 14.63
CA LYS A 285 0.79 2.53 14.73
C LYS A 285 1.09 1.58 13.56
N GLY A 286 0.15 0.70 13.22
CA GLY A 286 0.33 -0.22 12.08
C GLY A 286 0.26 0.50 10.75
N HIS A 287 -0.62 1.50 10.62
CA HIS A 287 -0.70 2.35 9.44
C HIS A 287 0.61 3.09 9.16
N GLU A 288 1.30 3.59 10.19
CA GLU A 288 2.60 4.23 10.02
C GLU A 288 3.65 3.26 9.47
N GLU A 289 3.72 2.02 9.96
CA GLU A 289 4.65 1.02 9.42
C GLU A 289 4.34 0.66 7.96
N LEU A 290 3.05 0.54 7.59
CA LEU A 290 2.66 0.34 6.19
C LEU A 290 3.11 1.49 5.28
N ALA A 291 2.98 2.74 5.75
CA ALA A 291 3.43 3.92 5.02
C ALA A 291 4.94 3.91 4.77
N LYS A 292 5.73 3.49 5.77
CA LYS A 292 7.18 3.34 5.63
C LYS A 292 7.56 2.22 4.66
N GLY A 293 6.87 1.09 4.74
CA GLY A 293 7.07 -0.04 3.84
C GLY A 293 6.86 0.33 2.37
N VAL A 294 5.73 0.95 2.02
CA VAL A 294 5.44 1.36 0.65
C VAL A 294 6.41 2.44 0.15
N TRP A 295 6.76 3.43 0.99
CA TRP A 295 7.73 4.46 0.64
C TRP A 295 9.10 3.87 0.30
N ASN A 296 9.61 2.99 1.17
CA ASN A 296 10.91 2.36 0.95
C ASN A 296 10.91 1.53 -0.34
N ASN A 297 9.86 0.74 -0.57
CA ASN A 297 9.72 -0.09 -1.76
C ASN A 297 9.69 0.74 -3.06
N MET A 298 9.08 1.94 -3.06
CA MET A 298 9.10 2.85 -4.22
C MET A 298 10.51 3.33 -4.60
N PHE A 299 11.41 3.45 -3.62
CA PHE A 299 12.79 3.91 -3.80
C PHE A 299 13.83 2.79 -3.74
N GLN A 300 13.38 1.55 -3.94
CA GLN A 300 14.24 0.38 -4.07
C GLN A 300 14.04 -0.28 -5.44
N PRO A 301 15.12 -0.74 -6.09
CA PRO A 301 15.03 -1.38 -7.39
C PRO A 301 14.25 -2.70 -7.31
N GLU A 302 13.54 -3.05 -8.38
CA GLU A 302 12.98 -4.41 -8.55
C GLU A 302 14.04 -5.49 -8.28
N GLY A 303 13.64 -6.54 -7.56
CA GLY A 303 14.53 -7.58 -7.05
C GLY A 303 15.33 -7.21 -5.78
N GLY A 304 15.34 -5.94 -5.38
CA GLY A 304 16.01 -5.44 -4.17
C GLY A 304 15.08 -4.71 -3.20
N LYS A 305 13.76 -4.83 -3.39
CA LYS A 305 12.76 -4.25 -2.49
C LYS A 305 12.78 -4.96 -1.14
N MET A 306 12.65 -4.19 -0.07
CA MET A 306 12.52 -4.68 1.30
C MET A 306 11.29 -5.60 1.41
N ILE A 307 11.46 -6.73 2.09
CA ILE A 307 10.39 -7.61 2.54
C ILE A 307 10.37 -7.60 4.07
N VAL A 308 9.22 -7.31 4.67
CA VAL A 308 9.02 -7.34 6.11
C VAL A 308 8.79 -8.79 6.52
N SER A 309 9.60 -9.28 7.46
CA SER A 309 9.39 -10.57 8.11
C SER A 309 8.42 -10.46 9.29
N SER A 310 8.47 -9.35 10.03
CA SER A 310 7.54 -9.03 11.12
C SER A 310 7.57 -7.53 11.39
N PHE A 311 6.45 -6.98 11.87
CA PHE A 311 6.36 -5.60 12.37
C PHE A 311 6.84 -5.44 13.83
N SER A 312 7.47 -6.46 14.39
CA SER A 312 8.03 -6.39 15.75
C SER A 312 9.17 -5.37 15.84
N ASP A 313 9.93 -5.21 14.77
CA ASP A 313 10.97 -4.19 14.62
C ASP A 313 10.45 -3.03 13.76
N PRO A 314 10.59 -1.77 14.20
CA PRO A 314 10.16 -0.61 13.40
C PRO A 314 10.90 -0.52 12.06
N ILE A 315 10.16 -0.20 11.00
CA ILE A 315 10.74 0.05 9.69
C ILE A 315 11.46 1.40 9.70
N ALA A 316 12.73 1.41 9.32
CA ALA A 316 13.47 2.66 9.09
C ALA A 316 13.11 3.26 7.73
N LEU A 317 12.77 4.55 7.69
CA LEU A 317 12.53 5.27 6.44
C LEU A 317 13.85 5.58 5.73
N ILE A 318 13.88 5.33 4.42
CA ILE A 318 15.03 5.68 3.57
C ILE A 318 14.84 7.06 2.94
N CYS A 319 15.93 7.81 2.76
CA CYS A 319 15.94 8.94 1.82
C CYS A 319 16.29 8.41 0.41
N PRO A 320 15.65 8.94 -0.66
CA PRO A 320 16.11 8.70 -2.03
C PRO A 320 17.58 9.12 -2.20
N SER A 321 18.37 8.31 -2.90
CA SER A 321 19.77 8.60 -3.15
C SER A 321 19.95 9.79 -4.10
N MET A 322 21.09 10.49 -4.02
CA MET A 322 21.43 11.56 -4.97
C MET A 322 21.72 11.02 -6.38
N GLU A 323 22.24 9.79 -6.48
CA GLU A 323 22.57 9.14 -7.75
C GLU A 323 21.31 8.69 -8.51
N HIS A 324 20.30 8.21 -7.77
CA HIS A 324 19.00 7.81 -8.32
C HIS A 324 17.86 8.37 -7.45
N PRO A 325 17.44 9.63 -7.69
CA PRO A 325 16.37 10.28 -6.94
C PRO A 325 14.95 9.95 -7.46
N TYR A 326 14.84 9.05 -8.45
CA TYR A 326 13.59 8.71 -9.11
C TYR A 326 12.90 7.50 -8.46
N ILE A 327 11.58 7.42 -8.60
CA ILE A 327 10.80 6.25 -8.22
C ILE A 327 11.16 5.10 -9.17
N PHE A 328 11.43 3.91 -8.63
CA PHE A 328 11.72 2.74 -9.45
C PHE A 328 10.42 2.19 -10.07
N THR A 329 10.31 2.29 -11.40
CA THR A 329 9.10 1.94 -12.16
C THR A 329 9.30 0.84 -13.20
N ARG A 330 10.55 0.50 -13.54
CA ARG A 330 10.86 -0.53 -14.54
C ARG A 330 10.64 -1.95 -13.98
N PRO A 331 9.80 -2.79 -14.62
CA PRO A 331 9.54 -4.15 -14.16
C PRO A 331 10.73 -5.09 -14.36
N LEU A 332 10.71 -6.24 -13.69
CA LEU A 332 11.81 -7.21 -13.69
C LEU A 332 12.11 -7.76 -15.09
N SER A 333 11.07 -8.12 -15.85
CA SER A 333 11.18 -8.63 -17.23
C SER A 333 11.91 -7.64 -18.16
N ALA A 334 11.58 -6.36 -18.09
CA ALA A 334 12.20 -5.30 -18.89
C ALA A 334 13.69 -5.07 -18.59
N ARG A 335 14.23 -5.55 -17.46
CA ARG A 335 15.67 -5.47 -17.15
C ARG A 335 16.49 -6.55 -17.84
N SER A 336 15.90 -7.71 -18.13
CA SER A 336 16.60 -8.81 -18.80
C SER A 336 16.96 -8.48 -20.25
N ALA A 337 16.37 -7.43 -20.83
CA ALA A 337 16.65 -6.92 -22.16
C ALA A 337 17.83 -5.91 -22.23
N GLN A 338 18.42 -5.51 -21.09
CA GLN A 338 19.63 -4.67 -21.09
C GLN A 338 20.91 -5.50 -20.86
N PRO A 339 22.00 -5.25 -21.61
CA PRO A 339 23.27 -5.90 -21.34
C PRO A 339 23.78 -5.49 -19.96
N ARG A 340 24.06 -6.49 -19.10
CA ARG A 340 24.66 -6.27 -17.77
C ARG A 340 25.96 -5.49 -17.94
N LEU A 341 26.03 -4.29 -17.37
CA LEU A 341 27.31 -3.64 -17.11
C LEU A 341 28.12 -4.58 -16.19
N GLN A 342 29.28 -5.03 -16.68
CA GLN A 342 30.16 -5.93 -15.93
C GLN A 342 30.68 -5.25 -14.66
N PRO A 343 30.77 -5.96 -13.52
CA PRO A 343 31.33 -5.40 -12.30
C PRO A 343 32.87 -5.38 -12.39
N GLY A 344 33.44 -4.18 -12.54
CA GLY A 344 34.89 -3.95 -12.49
C GLY A 344 35.40 -3.69 -11.07
N ALA A 345 36.21 -4.65 -10.57
CA ALA A 345 37.30 -4.56 -9.58
C ALA A 345 37.03 -4.19 -8.10
N PRO A 346 37.83 -4.75 -7.15
CA PRO A 346 37.47 -4.87 -5.74
C PRO A 346 37.91 -3.65 -4.91
N TRP A 347 37.01 -3.15 -4.08
CA TRP A 347 37.31 -2.10 -3.10
C TRP A 347 37.90 -2.71 -1.83
N ARG A 348 39.09 -2.25 -1.44
CA ARG A 348 39.71 -2.55 -0.14
C ARG A 348 38.89 -1.88 0.96
N VAL A 349 38.44 -2.68 1.93
CA VAL A 349 37.76 -2.21 3.14
C VAL A 349 38.81 -1.75 4.14
N SER A 350 38.82 -0.46 4.45
CA SER A 350 39.44 0.07 5.67
C SER A 350 38.33 0.28 6.70
N VAL A 351 38.39 -0.48 7.79
CA VAL A 351 37.48 -0.35 8.93
C VAL A 351 37.90 0.87 9.75
N ALA A 352 37.02 1.85 9.87
CA ALA A 352 37.09 2.86 10.92
C ALA A 352 35.68 3.04 11.51
N SER A 353 35.56 2.61 12.75
CA SER A 353 34.36 2.63 13.56
C SER A 353 34.11 4.03 14.11
N THR A 354 32.96 4.63 13.80
CA THR A 354 32.30 5.61 14.67
C THR A 354 30.79 5.51 14.49
N LEU A 355 30.11 5.07 15.57
CA LEU A 355 28.66 5.20 15.70
C LEU A 355 28.29 6.69 15.71
N SER A 356 27.34 7.08 14.88
CA SER A 356 26.54 8.28 15.09
C SER A 356 25.12 8.00 14.62
N LEU A 357 24.18 7.99 15.57
CA LEU A 357 22.75 8.04 15.29
C LEU A 357 22.45 9.37 14.60
N LEU A 358 22.12 9.32 13.31
CA LEU A 358 21.57 10.45 12.58
C LEU A 358 20.06 10.28 12.45
N VAL A 359 19.36 11.06 13.26
CA VAL A 359 17.93 11.32 13.21
C VAL A 359 17.59 12.02 11.88
N VAL A 360 16.36 11.81 11.41
CA VAL A 360 15.70 12.09 10.11
C VAL A 360 15.76 13.56 9.59
N SER A 361 16.71 14.40 10.01
CA SER A 361 16.89 15.76 9.48
C SER A 361 17.63 15.82 8.12
N GLY A 362 18.08 14.68 7.57
CA GLY A 362 18.99 14.65 6.41
C GLY A 362 18.38 14.62 5.01
N CYS A 363 17.06 14.40 4.83
CA CYS A 363 16.47 14.33 3.47
C CYS A 363 16.21 15.72 2.85
N LEU A 364 16.35 16.80 3.64
CA LEU A 364 16.32 18.18 3.19
C LEU A 364 17.77 18.60 2.90
N GLY A 365 18.21 18.42 1.65
CA GLY A 365 19.48 19.01 1.21
C GLY A 365 19.50 20.53 1.45
N PRO A 366 20.68 21.16 1.55
CA PRO A 366 20.77 22.60 1.78
C PRO A 366 20.01 23.36 0.69
N ALA A 367 19.21 24.33 1.14
CA ALA A 367 18.35 25.18 0.32
C ALA A 367 19.13 26.08 -0.64
#